data_AF-A0A9E3VQV2-F1
#
_entry.id   AF-A0A9E3VQV2-F1
#
_cell.length_a   1.000
_cell.length_b   1.000
_cell.length_c   1.000
_cell.angle_alpha   90.00
_cell.angle_beta   90.00
_cell.angle_gamma   90.00
#
_symmetry.space_group_name_H-M   'P 1'
#
loop_
_entity.id
_entity.type
_entity.pdbx_description
1 polymer ?
#
loop_
_entity_poly.entity_id
_entity_poly.type
_entity_poly.pdbx_seq_one_letter_code
_entity_poly.pdbx_strand_id
1 'polypeptide(L)'
;MGDNSNEPEEPKLPLTVDSPIAWAEFLIDREKLTEYYKSNGIHCLDCCAAEAETFAEGARVHEGGPFGGFDAAEVVKDLNALGNEHPFDPDKHVQKSLVRKLVDMFF
;
A
#
# COMPACT_ATOMS: atom_id res chain seq x y z
N MET A 1 -6.42 6.68 -32.22
CA MET A 1 -7.14 6.55 -30.93
C MET A 1 -6.25 5.72 -30.04
N GLY A 2 -5.60 6.38 -29.10
CA GLY A 2 -4.73 5.76 -28.11
C GLY A 2 -4.72 6.72 -26.96
N ASP A 3 -5.78 6.70 -26.16
CA ASP A 3 -5.77 7.29 -24.83
C ASP A 3 -4.72 6.50 -24.03
N ASN A 4 -3.46 6.94 -24.12
CA ASN A 4 -2.51 6.71 -23.05
C ASN A 4 -2.88 7.72 -21.97
N SER A 5 -3.95 7.43 -21.25
CA SER A 5 -4.25 8.07 -19.97
C SER A 5 -3.11 7.68 -19.02
N ASN A 6 -2.02 8.42 -19.13
CA ASN A 6 -0.84 8.36 -18.28
C ASN A 6 -1.11 9.15 -16.98
N GLU A 7 -2.37 9.17 -16.56
CA GLU A 7 -2.79 9.77 -15.30
C GLU A 7 -2.52 8.72 -14.21
N PRO A 8 -1.87 9.12 -13.10
CA PRO A 8 -1.65 8.20 -12.00
C PRO A 8 -3.00 7.69 -11.49
N GLU A 9 -3.20 6.37 -11.47
CA GLU A 9 -4.42 5.79 -10.93
C GLU A 9 -4.55 6.17 -9.45
N GLU A 10 -5.69 6.76 -9.09
CA GLU A 10 -5.96 7.11 -7.70
C GLU A 10 -6.09 5.84 -6.84
N PRO A 11 -5.52 5.81 -5.62
CA PRO A 11 -5.66 4.67 -4.73
C PRO A 11 -7.13 4.38 -4.44
N LYS A 12 -7.55 3.13 -4.61
CA LYS A 12 -8.90 2.65 -4.25
C LYS A 12 -8.88 1.19 -3.82
N LEU A 13 -9.87 0.79 -3.04
CA LEU A 13 -10.18 -0.62 -2.78
C LEU A 13 -11.08 -1.18 -3.90
N PRO A 14 -11.00 -2.49 -4.22
CA PRO A 14 -10.02 -3.42 -3.68
C PRO A 14 -8.62 -3.20 -4.28
N LEU A 15 -7.59 -3.34 -3.45
CA LEU A 15 -6.22 -3.56 -3.90
C LEU A 15 -6.12 -4.90 -4.63
N THR A 16 -5.19 -4.97 -5.58
CA THR A 16 -4.80 -6.20 -6.28
C THR A 16 -3.30 -6.45 -6.09
N VAL A 17 -2.81 -7.62 -6.51
CA VAL A 17 -1.36 -7.90 -6.47
C VAL A 17 -0.55 -6.97 -7.38
N ASP A 18 -1.19 -6.34 -8.35
CA ASP A 18 -0.58 -5.36 -9.26
C ASP A 18 -0.71 -3.91 -8.74
N SER A 19 -1.39 -3.70 -7.60
CA SER A 19 -1.43 -2.39 -6.97
C SER A 19 -0.06 -2.03 -6.40
N PRO A 20 0.36 -0.75 -6.47
CA PRO A 20 1.49 -0.26 -5.71
C PRO A 20 1.33 -0.53 -4.22
N ILE A 21 2.39 -1.00 -3.55
CA ILE A 21 2.34 -1.31 -2.11
C ILE A 21 1.98 -0.07 -1.30
N ALA A 22 2.49 1.10 -1.71
CA ALA A 22 2.18 2.39 -1.08
C ALA A 22 0.69 2.75 -1.04
N TRP A 23 -0.16 2.17 -1.91
CA TRP A 23 -1.59 2.45 -1.89
C TRP A 23 -2.28 2.03 -0.59
N ALA A 24 -1.77 1.01 0.10
CA ALA A 24 -2.28 0.63 1.41
C ALA A 24 -2.18 1.78 2.43
N GLU A 25 -1.14 2.62 2.36
CA GLU A 25 -0.95 3.76 3.28
C GLU A 25 -1.95 4.89 3.05
N PHE A 26 -2.55 4.97 1.87
CA PHE A 26 -3.58 5.97 1.53
C PHE A 26 -5.00 5.49 1.81
N LEU A 27 -5.20 4.17 1.91
CA LEU A 27 -6.52 3.55 1.98
C LEU A 27 -6.86 3.01 3.37
N ILE A 28 -5.87 2.75 4.20
CA ILE A 28 -6.01 2.06 5.48
C ILE A 28 -5.49 2.95 6.61
N ASP A 29 -6.16 2.91 7.75
CA ASP A 29 -5.67 3.54 8.98
C ASP A 29 -4.22 3.12 9.29
N ARG A 30 -3.35 4.09 9.58
CA ARG A 30 -1.90 3.84 9.68
C ARG A 30 -1.54 3.04 10.93
N GLU A 31 -2.24 3.24 12.04
CA GLU A 31 -2.01 2.45 13.25
C GLU A 31 -2.32 0.98 12.97
N LYS A 32 -3.47 0.71 12.35
CA LYS A 32 -3.88 -0.64 11.97
C LYS A 32 -2.99 -1.28 10.92
N LEU A 33 -2.59 -0.52 9.91
CA LEU A 33 -1.64 -0.99 8.91
C LEU A 33 -0.28 -1.33 9.54
N THR A 34 0.20 -0.50 10.48
CA THR A 34 1.47 -0.74 11.19
C THR A 34 1.38 -1.97 12.11
N GLU A 35 0.27 -2.14 12.85
CA GLU A 35 0.01 -3.33 13.66
C GLU A 35 0.01 -4.59 12.80
N TYR A 36 -0.67 -4.55 11.65
CA TYR A 36 -0.73 -5.65 10.69
C TYR A 36 0.66 -6.02 10.15
N TYR A 37 1.43 -5.04 9.65
CA TYR A 37 2.76 -5.30 9.11
C TYR A 37 3.73 -5.83 10.17
N LYS A 38 3.73 -5.27 11.39
CA LYS A 38 4.57 -5.79 12.49
C LYS A 38 4.19 -7.22 12.89
N SER A 39 2.90 -7.52 12.99
CA SER A 39 2.41 -8.84 13.39
C SER A 39 2.75 -9.92 12.37
N ASN A 40 2.82 -9.53 11.08
CA ASN A 40 3.19 -10.42 9.99
C ASN A 40 4.69 -10.31 9.62
N GLY A 41 5.53 -9.59 10.37
CA GLY A 41 6.95 -9.46 10.03
C GLY A 41 7.23 -8.81 8.66
N ILE A 42 6.28 -8.02 8.15
CA ILE A 42 6.40 -7.30 6.88
C ILE A 42 7.15 -5.97 7.14
N HIS A 43 8.22 -5.74 6.40
CA HIS A 43 9.09 -4.57 6.56
C HIS A 43 8.90 -3.51 5.45
N CYS A 44 7.76 -3.52 4.76
CA CYS A 44 7.47 -2.64 3.62
C CYS A 44 7.03 -1.22 4.01
N LEU A 45 6.66 -0.97 5.28
CA LEU A 45 6.27 0.36 5.75
C LEU A 45 7.45 1.35 5.60
N ASP A 46 7.22 2.49 4.97
CA ASP A 46 8.24 3.52 4.71
C ASP A 46 9.47 3.02 3.89
N CYS A 47 9.35 1.88 3.18
CA CYS A 47 10.40 1.38 2.31
C CYS A 47 10.41 2.16 0.99
N CYS A 48 11.55 2.76 0.61
CA CYS A 48 11.67 3.51 -0.65
C CYS A 48 11.38 2.66 -1.90
N ALA A 49 11.54 1.34 -1.82
CA ALA A 49 11.19 0.43 -2.92
C ALA A 49 9.67 0.16 -2.99
N ALA A 50 8.99 0.08 -1.84
CA ALA A 50 7.52 -0.05 -1.78
C ALA A 50 6.77 1.17 -2.34
N GLU A 51 7.45 2.31 -2.49
CA GLU A 51 6.91 3.49 -3.17
C GLU A 51 6.76 3.30 -4.69
N ALA A 52 7.55 2.40 -5.29
CA ALA A 52 7.59 2.16 -6.73
C ALA A 52 7.18 0.73 -7.13
N GLU A 53 7.22 -0.22 -6.20
CA GLU A 53 6.93 -1.64 -6.45
C GLU A 53 5.46 -2.00 -6.18
N THR A 54 4.96 -2.91 -7.00
CA THR A 54 3.69 -3.61 -6.76
C THR A 54 3.82 -4.70 -5.71
N PHE A 55 2.69 -5.15 -5.14
CA PHE A 55 2.68 -6.28 -4.21
C PHE A 55 3.32 -7.53 -4.83
N ALA A 56 3.10 -7.79 -6.13
CA ALA A 56 3.71 -8.89 -6.89
C ALA A 56 5.22 -8.75 -7.14
N GLU A 57 5.75 -7.53 -7.18
CA GLU A 57 7.19 -7.28 -7.37
C GLU A 57 7.96 -7.38 -6.06
N GLY A 58 7.52 -6.67 -5.01
CA GLY A 58 8.16 -6.73 -3.68
C GLY A 58 8.20 -8.17 -3.17
N ALA A 59 7.17 -8.92 -3.50
CA ALA A 59 7.10 -10.35 -3.38
C ALA A 59 8.27 -11.16 -3.89
N ARG A 60 8.64 -10.91 -5.13
CA ARG A 60 9.68 -11.67 -5.82
C ARG A 60 11.07 -11.32 -5.28
N VAL A 61 11.26 -10.10 -4.79
CA VAL A 61 12.56 -9.57 -4.33
C VAL A 61 13.00 -10.18 -3.00
N HIS A 62 12.07 -10.56 -2.14
CA HIS A 62 12.38 -11.15 -0.84
C HIS A 62 12.23 -12.69 -0.95
N GLU A 63 13.33 -13.40 -1.25
CA GLU A 63 13.41 -14.83 -1.66
C GLU A 63 12.96 -15.91 -0.63
N GLY A 64 11.92 -15.66 0.17
CA GLY A 64 11.23 -16.67 1.00
C GLY A 64 9.79 -16.96 0.58
N GLY A 65 9.24 -16.19 -0.36
CA GLY A 65 7.83 -16.10 -0.67
C GLY A 65 7.41 -14.63 -0.76
N PRO A 66 6.20 -14.31 -1.23
CA PRO A 66 5.94 -13.01 -1.83
C PRO A 66 5.77 -11.78 -0.89
N PHE A 67 6.46 -11.74 0.26
CA PHE A 67 6.97 -10.53 0.97
C PHE A 67 8.15 -10.90 1.89
N GLY A 68 9.02 -11.81 1.49
CA GLY A 68 10.03 -12.45 2.37
C GLY A 68 9.53 -13.74 3.01
N GLY A 69 8.53 -14.36 2.40
CA GLY A 69 7.78 -15.49 2.94
C GLY A 69 6.30 -15.56 2.53
N PHE A 70 5.66 -14.42 2.25
CA PHE A 70 4.20 -14.28 2.34
C PHE A 70 3.47 -14.23 1.01
N ASP A 71 2.40 -15.01 0.79
CA ASP A 71 1.58 -14.96 -0.44
C ASP A 71 1.04 -13.52 -0.72
N ALA A 72 1.33 -12.93 -1.90
CA ALA A 72 0.89 -11.59 -2.24
C ALA A 72 -0.62 -11.51 -2.34
N ALA A 73 -1.27 -12.59 -2.79
CA ALA A 73 -2.72 -12.67 -2.82
C ALA A 73 -3.32 -12.69 -1.41
N GLU A 74 -2.68 -13.37 -0.46
CA GLU A 74 -3.12 -13.40 0.95
C GLU A 74 -2.95 -12.03 1.60
N VAL A 75 -1.79 -11.38 1.42
CA VAL A 75 -1.56 -10.03 1.96
C VAL A 75 -2.54 -9.03 1.39
N VAL A 76 -2.78 -9.03 0.08
CA VAL A 76 -3.76 -8.13 -0.54
C VAL A 76 -5.18 -8.41 -0.03
N LYS A 77 -5.54 -9.67 0.16
CA LYS A 77 -6.85 -10.04 0.72
C LYS A 77 -7.02 -9.50 2.15
N ASP A 78 -6.00 -9.66 2.99
CA ASP A 78 -6.05 -9.19 4.38
C ASP A 78 -6.05 -7.66 4.45
N LEU A 79 -5.25 -6.99 3.63
CA LEU A 79 -5.26 -5.52 3.50
C LEU A 79 -6.60 -4.99 3.01
N ASN A 80 -7.26 -5.68 2.06
CA ASN A 80 -8.61 -5.33 1.63
C ASN A 80 -9.63 -5.45 2.75
N ALA A 81 -9.55 -6.50 3.57
CA ALA A 81 -10.42 -6.62 4.74
C ALA A 81 -10.13 -5.51 5.76
N LEU A 82 -8.85 -5.25 6.04
CA LEU A 82 -8.40 -4.23 6.97
C LEU A 82 -8.82 -2.83 6.54
N GLY A 83 -8.70 -2.49 5.25
CA GLY A 83 -9.12 -1.20 4.71
C GLY A 83 -10.64 -0.99 4.70
N ASN A 84 -11.42 -2.06 4.58
CA ASN A 84 -12.88 -1.96 4.72
C ASN A 84 -13.31 -1.78 6.18
N GLU A 85 -12.61 -2.39 7.15
CA GLU A 85 -12.91 -2.27 8.58
C GLU A 85 -12.35 -0.97 9.19
N HIS A 86 -11.19 -0.55 8.72
CA HIS A 86 -10.40 0.57 9.22
C HIS A 86 -9.90 1.44 8.05
N PRO A 87 -10.82 2.13 7.34
CA PRO A 87 -10.43 3.00 6.25
C PRO A 87 -9.56 4.14 6.75
N PHE A 88 -8.70 4.66 5.88
CA PHE A 88 -7.91 5.85 6.16
C PHE A 88 -8.82 7.02 6.59
N ASP A 89 -8.46 7.65 7.70
CA ASP A 89 -9.16 8.79 8.27
C ASP A 89 -8.19 9.99 8.34
N PRO A 90 -8.33 11.00 7.45
CA PRO A 90 -7.43 12.14 7.38
C PRO A 90 -7.45 12.98 8.66
N ASP A 91 -8.55 12.95 9.42
CA ASP A 91 -8.72 13.75 10.63
C ASP A 91 -8.04 13.10 11.85
N LYS A 92 -7.88 11.76 11.84
CA LYS A 92 -7.14 11.03 12.87
C LYS A 92 -5.64 10.97 12.63
N HIS A 93 -5.22 11.21 11.39
CA HIS A 93 -3.82 11.08 10.98
C HIS A 93 -3.28 12.32 10.27
N VAL A 94 -3.11 13.41 11.02
CA VAL A 94 -2.21 14.50 10.61
C VAL A 94 -0.77 14.11 10.94
N GLN A 95 -0.20 13.15 10.21
CA GLN A 95 1.26 13.07 10.07
C GLN A 95 1.67 13.79 8.79
N LYS A 96 2.46 14.86 8.96
CA LYS A 96 2.91 15.79 7.92
C LYS A 96 3.59 15.13 6.71
N SER A 97 4.06 13.89 6.83
CA SER A 97 4.70 13.15 5.74
C SER A 97 3.71 12.70 4.66
N LEU A 98 2.52 12.23 5.04
CA LEU A 98 1.51 11.75 4.09
C LEU A 98 0.81 12.92 3.37
N VAL A 99 0.49 13.99 4.11
CA VAL A 99 -0.08 15.24 3.55
C VAL A 99 0.89 15.89 2.56
N ARG A 100 2.21 15.85 2.83
CA ARG A 100 3.21 16.39 1.90
C ARG A 100 3.31 15.57 0.61
N LYS A 101 3.26 14.24 0.70
CA LYS A 101 3.27 13.36 -0.48
C LYS A 101 1.99 13.47 -1.32
N LEU A 102 0.81 13.65 -0.70
CA LEU A 102 -0.43 13.94 -1.43
C LEU A 102 -0.35 15.29 -2.14
N VAL A 103 0.19 16.33 -1.51
CA VAL A 103 0.39 17.62 -2.16
C VAL A 103 1.38 17.51 -3.34
N ASP A 104 2.48 16.76 -3.20
CA ASP A 104 3.48 16.60 -4.27
C ASP A 104 3.03 15.69 -5.45
N MET A 105 1.99 14.86 -5.28
CA MET A 105 1.42 14.07 -6.40
C MET A 105 0.33 14.83 -7.18
N PHE A 106 -0.37 15.76 -6.53
CA PHE A 106 -1.49 16.50 -7.11
C PHE A 106 -1.14 17.94 -7.52
N PHE A 107 0.07 18.43 -7.25
CA PHE A 107 0.60 19.75 -7.66
C PHE A 107 2.03 19.65 -8.22
#